data_AF-A0A368SNP6-F1
#
_entry.id   AF-A0A368SNP6-F1
#
_cell.length_a   1.000
_cell.length_b   1.000
_cell.length_c   1.000
_cell.angle_alpha   90.00
_cell.angle_beta   90.00
_cell.angle_gamma   90.00
#
_symmetry.space_group_name_H-M   'P 1'
#
loop_
_entity.id
_entity.type
_entity.pdbx_description
1 polymer ?
#
loop_
_entity_poly.entity_id
_entity_poly.type
_entity_poly.pdbx_seq_one_letter_code
_entity_poly.pdbx_strand_id
1 'polypeptide(L)'
;MLTAMVSDGSMMCLSLAYVADRVPEARRAAAFGVFTGVCSAGFVASTFAARFLPVSTTCQVSAVAAVVTAAYMKAFLQETDGGASSCRSEEAASLPLCLPSSSSEESSPRLPPLRKAPSLSEIATLLTSSSTFSRATVVTFFHGLGETGLLNTLLYFLKAKFHYSKNQYANLLLIMGITGSFSQLAVMPLLVPKLGEQKLLIIALIASCGHAFLYSIAWSSWVPYLAASCVVLSTLVNPCIRSIISKKVGPFEQGMVQGCITGISSIANVISPLVFTPLTAWCLSEATPFYLKGFSLACAGFATLVALATSISMRPAEVQPDRK
;
A
#
# COMPACT_ATOMS: atom_id res chain seq x y z
N MET A 1 -18.71 -7.47 -7.01
CA MET A 1 -17.43 -6.86 -7.42
C MET A 1 -17.37 -5.38 -7.03
N LEU A 2 -18.34 -4.55 -7.44
CA LEU A 2 -18.40 -3.12 -7.08
C LEU A 2 -18.40 -2.86 -5.56
N THR A 3 -19.24 -3.59 -4.81
CA THR A 3 -19.31 -3.47 -3.34
C THR A 3 -17.98 -3.82 -2.67
N ALA A 4 -17.28 -4.84 -3.17
CA ALA A 4 -15.97 -5.24 -2.65
C ALA A 4 -14.89 -4.18 -2.96
N MET A 5 -14.92 -3.59 -4.17
CA MET A 5 -13.99 -2.51 -4.54
C MET A 5 -14.20 -1.25 -3.69
N VAL A 6 -15.46 -0.89 -3.42
CA VAL A 6 -15.78 0.25 -2.56
C VAL A 6 -15.40 -0.04 -1.11
N SER A 7 -15.75 -1.22 -0.59
CA SER A 7 -15.47 -1.55 0.82
C SER A 7 -13.98 -1.71 1.10
N ASP A 8 -13.24 -2.43 0.25
CA ASP A 8 -11.82 -2.74 0.47
C ASP A 8 -10.96 -1.46 0.37
N GLY A 9 -11.22 -0.63 -0.64
CA GLY A 9 -10.53 0.65 -0.80
C GLY A 9 -10.79 1.62 0.35
N SER A 10 -12.05 1.74 0.79
CA SER A 10 -12.41 2.61 1.92
C SER A 10 -11.83 2.12 3.25
N MET A 11 -11.89 0.81 3.53
CA MET A 11 -11.34 0.24 4.77
C MET A 11 -9.82 0.43 4.85
N MET A 12 -9.11 0.20 3.75
CA MET A 12 -7.65 0.39 3.70
C MET A 12 -7.27 1.87 3.88
N CYS A 13 -7.97 2.78 3.19
CA CYS A 13 -7.71 4.21 3.31
C CYS A 13 -7.94 4.73 4.75
N LEU A 14 -9.08 4.38 5.34
CA LEU A 14 -9.44 4.81 6.70
C LEU A 14 -8.47 4.24 7.74
N SER A 15 -8.09 2.97 7.61
CA SER A 15 -7.15 2.34 8.54
C SER A 15 -5.77 2.98 8.48
N LEU A 16 -5.27 3.28 7.27
CA LEU A 16 -3.98 3.94 7.08
C LEU A 16 -3.99 5.39 7.59
N ALA A 17 -5.09 6.11 7.39
CA ALA A 17 -5.27 7.45 7.95
C ALA A 17 -5.26 7.41 9.49
N TYR A 18 -6.02 6.48 10.09
CA TYR A 18 -6.07 6.29 11.53
C TYR A 18 -4.68 5.97 12.12
N VAL A 19 -3.90 5.11 11.46
CA VAL A 19 -2.51 4.81 11.85
C VAL A 19 -1.66 6.09 11.80
N ALA A 20 -1.79 6.92 10.77
CA ALA A 20 -1.05 8.17 10.65
C ALA A 20 -1.39 9.17 11.78
N ASP A 21 -2.68 9.26 12.14
CA ASP A 21 -3.19 10.21 13.12
C ASP A 21 -2.82 9.82 14.56
N ARG A 22 -2.84 8.53 14.88
CA ARG A 22 -2.67 8.04 16.26
C ARG A 22 -1.23 7.63 16.59
N VAL A 23 -0.36 7.42 15.60
CA VAL A 23 1.02 6.98 15.83
C VAL A 23 2.00 8.15 15.74
N PRO A 24 2.89 8.33 16.73
CA PRO A 24 3.95 9.34 16.68
C PRO A 24 4.86 9.18 15.46
N GLU A 25 5.34 10.30 14.90
CA GLU A 25 6.08 10.34 13.64
C GLU A 25 7.26 9.37 13.60
N ALA A 26 8.02 9.27 14.69
CA ALA A 26 9.18 8.39 14.80
C ALA A 26 8.85 6.90 14.59
N ARG A 27 7.60 6.49 14.83
CA ARG A 27 7.14 5.09 14.74
C ARG A 27 6.18 4.83 13.59
N ARG A 28 5.78 5.85 12.82
CA ARG A 28 4.79 5.73 11.73
C ARG A 28 5.18 4.69 10.68
N ALA A 29 6.43 4.66 10.21
CA ALA A 29 6.88 3.66 9.24
C ALA A 29 6.78 2.23 9.77
N ALA A 30 7.17 2.00 11.03
CA ALA A 30 7.02 0.69 11.65
C ALA A 30 5.54 0.31 11.81
N ALA A 31 4.66 1.26 12.16
CA ALA A 31 3.23 1.00 12.28
C ALA A 31 2.55 0.72 10.93
N PHE A 32 2.88 1.47 9.88
CA PHE A 32 2.47 1.16 8.51
C PHE A 32 2.97 -0.21 8.08
N GLY A 33 4.22 -0.55 8.40
CA GLY A 33 4.80 -1.86 8.18
C GLY A 33 3.97 -2.95 8.86
N VAL A 34 3.75 -2.84 10.17
CA VAL A 34 2.95 -3.81 10.94
C VAL A 34 1.54 -3.97 10.34
N PHE A 35 0.87 -2.86 10.01
CA PHE A 35 -0.44 -2.89 9.36
C PHE A 35 -0.42 -3.70 8.05
N THR A 36 0.50 -3.37 7.13
CA THR A 36 0.63 -4.11 5.86
C THR A 36 1.07 -5.56 6.07
N GLY A 37 1.87 -5.83 7.10
CA GLY A 37 2.35 -7.16 7.46
C GLY A 37 1.23 -8.06 7.98
N VAL A 38 0.29 -7.52 8.76
CA VAL A 38 -0.91 -8.23 9.19
C VAL A 38 -1.82 -8.56 8.00
N CYS A 39 -2.03 -7.62 7.07
CA CYS A 39 -2.78 -7.89 5.83
C CYS A 39 -2.13 -9.03 5.01
N SER A 40 -0.80 -9.00 4.89
CA SER A 40 -0.03 -10.03 4.18
C SER A 40 -0.09 -11.39 4.87
N ALA A 41 -0.03 -11.43 6.21
CA ALA A 41 -0.18 -12.65 6.99
C ALA A 41 -1.58 -13.25 6.81
N GLY A 42 -2.60 -12.39 6.74
CA GLY A 42 -3.97 -12.79 6.40
C GLY A 42 -4.07 -13.42 5.00
N PHE A 43 -3.39 -12.85 4.00
CA PHE A 43 -3.32 -13.43 2.66
C PHE A 43 -2.64 -14.81 2.66
N VAL A 44 -1.54 -14.97 3.40
CA VAL A 44 -0.84 -16.26 3.56
C VAL A 44 -1.76 -17.29 4.23
N ALA A 45 -2.37 -16.94 5.35
CA ALA A 45 -3.26 -17.81 6.09
C ALA A 45 -4.46 -18.25 5.23
N SER A 46 -5.03 -17.32 4.46
CA SER A 46 -6.13 -17.58 3.52
C SER A 46 -5.70 -18.54 2.41
N THR A 47 -4.53 -18.30 1.80
CA THR A 47 -3.98 -19.15 0.73
C THR A 47 -3.67 -20.56 1.25
N PHE A 48 -3.18 -20.67 2.48
CA PHE A 48 -2.91 -21.95 3.12
C PHE A 48 -4.20 -22.70 3.46
N ALA A 49 -5.17 -22.03 4.11
CA ALA A 49 -6.47 -22.61 4.44
C ALA A 49 -7.22 -23.09 3.18
N ALA A 50 -7.16 -22.33 2.08
CA ALA A 50 -7.78 -22.69 0.81
C ALA A 50 -7.27 -24.01 0.21
N ARG A 51 -6.09 -24.52 0.63
CA ARG A 51 -5.60 -25.85 0.18
C ARG A 51 -6.34 -27.01 0.83
N PHE A 52 -6.89 -26.80 2.02
CA PHE A 52 -7.58 -27.84 2.80
C PHE A 52 -9.10 -27.76 2.69
N LEU A 53 -9.62 -26.69 2.07
CA LEU A 53 -11.04 -26.46 1.90
C LEU A 53 -11.53 -26.96 0.51
N PRO A 54 -12.60 -27.77 0.47
CA PRO A 54 -13.33 -28.04 -0.77
C PRO A 54 -13.85 -26.74 -1.41
N VAL A 55 -13.78 -26.65 -2.74
CA VAL A 55 -14.24 -25.48 -3.53
C VAL A 55 -15.68 -25.09 -3.20
N SER A 56 -16.54 -26.07 -2.89
CA SER A 56 -17.94 -25.85 -2.50
C SER A 56 -18.11 -25.12 -1.18
N THR A 57 -17.16 -25.26 -0.25
CA THR A 57 -17.22 -24.70 1.11
C THR A 57 -16.44 -23.41 1.29
N THR A 58 -15.48 -23.12 0.39
CA THR A 58 -14.61 -21.93 0.51
C THR A 58 -15.39 -20.63 0.64
N CYS A 59 -16.48 -20.48 -0.11
CA CYS A 59 -17.33 -19.29 -0.05
C CYS A 59 -18.03 -19.15 1.31
N GLN A 60 -18.57 -20.25 1.85
CA GLN A 60 -19.25 -20.27 3.14
C GLN A 60 -18.28 -19.96 4.29
N VAL A 61 -17.09 -20.56 4.27
CA VAL A 61 -16.06 -20.30 5.30
C VAL A 61 -15.62 -18.84 5.28
N SER A 62 -15.42 -18.25 4.10
CA SER A 62 -15.09 -16.83 3.96
C SER A 62 -16.19 -15.92 4.50
N ALA A 63 -17.47 -16.22 4.19
CA ALA A 63 -18.61 -15.46 4.69
C ALA A 63 -18.73 -15.52 6.22
N VAL A 64 -18.56 -16.71 6.83
CA VAL A 64 -18.57 -16.87 8.29
C VAL A 64 -17.42 -16.09 8.93
N ALA A 65 -16.21 -16.17 8.37
CA ALA A 65 -15.06 -15.42 8.87
C ALA A 65 -15.29 -13.89 8.81
N ALA A 66 -15.94 -13.40 7.74
CA ALA A 66 -16.29 -11.99 7.62
C ALA A 66 -17.32 -11.54 8.68
N VAL A 67 -18.36 -12.35 8.94
CA VAL A 67 -19.36 -12.08 10.00
C VAL A 67 -18.71 -12.08 11.38
N VAL A 68 -17.85 -13.05 11.67
CA VAL A 68 -17.09 -13.11 12.94
C VAL A 68 -16.20 -11.89 13.09
N THR A 69 -15.52 -11.46 12.03
CA THR A 69 -14.68 -10.25 12.05
C THR A 69 -15.50 -9.00 12.32
N ALA A 70 -16.67 -8.85 11.67
CA ALA A 70 -17.56 -7.72 11.90
C ALA A 70 -18.11 -7.70 13.34
N ALA A 71 -18.48 -8.86 13.88
CA ALA A 71 -18.92 -9.01 15.27
C ALA A 71 -17.80 -8.67 16.26
N TYR A 72 -16.57 -9.13 15.98
CA TYR A 72 -15.39 -8.79 16.76
C TYR A 72 -15.12 -7.28 16.75
N MET A 73 -15.16 -6.64 15.58
CA MET A 73 -15.01 -5.18 15.49
C MET A 73 -16.12 -4.47 16.30
N LYS A 74 -17.38 -4.88 16.17
CA LYS A 74 -18.49 -4.33 16.96
C LYS A 74 -18.32 -4.48 18.48
N ALA A 75 -17.74 -5.59 18.94
CA ALA A 75 -17.62 -5.91 20.35
C ALA A 75 -16.38 -5.31 21.02
N PHE A 76 -15.23 -5.27 20.32
CA PHE A 76 -13.93 -4.95 20.91
C PHE A 76 -13.31 -3.64 20.38
N LEU A 77 -13.64 -3.20 19.16
CA LEU A 77 -13.31 -1.85 18.71
C LEU A 77 -14.38 -0.90 19.25
N GLN A 78 -14.28 -0.56 20.54
CA GLN A 78 -14.95 0.63 21.05
C GLN A 78 -14.48 1.81 20.20
N GLU A 79 -15.43 2.64 19.74
CA GLU A 79 -15.08 3.94 19.15
C GLU A 79 -14.15 4.63 20.14
N THR A 80 -12.89 4.84 19.75
CA THR A 80 -11.90 5.55 20.57
C THR A 80 -12.27 7.03 20.55
N ASP A 81 -13.46 7.35 21.06
CA ASP A 81 -14.03 8.67 21.11
C ASP A 81 -13.50 9.39 22.34
N GLY A 82 -12.24 9.81 22.21
CA GLY A 82 -11.65 10.89 23.00
C GLY A 82 -11.08 12.00 22.11
N GLY A 83 -11.28 11.90 20.79
CA GLY A 83 -10.79 12.87 19.81
C GLY A 83 -11.78 14.01 19.57
N ALA A 84 -13.09 13.72 19.62
CA ALA A 84 -14.13 14.73 19.48
C ALA A 84 -14.10 15.80 20.60
N SER A 85 -13.53 15.48 21.77
CA SER A 85 -13.32 16.45 22.86
C SER A 85 -12.17 17.42 22.62
N SER A 86 -11.16 17.06 21.80
CA SER A 86 -10.01 17.95 21.53
C SER A 86 -10.35 19.00 20.47
N CYS A 87 -11.10 18.63 19.42
CA CYS A 87 -11.61 19.59 18.43
C CYS A 87 -12.57 20.63 19.06
N ARG A 88 -13.29 20.23 20.11
CA ARG A 88 -14.16 21.13 20.90
C ARG A 88 -13.41 22.29 21.56
N SER A 89 -12.13 22.11 21.91
CA SER A 89 -11.38 23.13 22.65
C SER A 89 -10.77 24.20 21.73
N GLU A 90 -10.48 23.88 20.47
CA GLU A 90 -9.93 24.85 19.50
C GLU A 90 -11.03 25.64 18.77
N GLU A 91 -12.19 25.03 18.49
CA GLU A 91 -13.35 25.77 17.93
C GLU A 91 -14.01 26.71 18.96
N ALA A 92 -13.89 26.43 20.26
CA ALA A 92 -14.38 27.33 21.31
C ALA A 92 -13.56 28.62 21.46
N ALA A 93 -12.33 28.68 20.91
CA ALA A 93 -11.46 29.85 20.98
C ALA A 93 -11.74 30.90 19.87
N SER A 94 -12.68 30.63 18.95
CA SER A 94 -12.95 31.46 17.77
C SER A 94 -14.42 31.85 17.59
N LEU A 95 -15.16 32.02 18.69
CA LEU A 95 -16.54 32.55 18.67
C LEU A 95 -16.63 33.95 19.30
N PRO A 96 -17.13 34.98 18.58
CA PRO A 96 -17.30 36.31 19.13
C PRO A 96 -18.47 36.37 20.11
N LEU A 97 -18.26 37.11 21.20
CA LEU A 97 -19.26 37.57 22.16
C LEU A 97 -20.45 38.24 21.46
N CYS A 98 -21.64 37.62 21.52
CA CYS A 98 -22.95 38.29 21.69
C CYS A 98 -24.12 37.29 21.85
N LEU A 99 -24.95 37.55 22.86
CA LEU A 99 -26.19 36.88 23.34
C LEU A 99 -27.38 36.87 22.32
N PRO A 100 -28.61 36.34 22.62
CA PRO A 100 -29.14 35.71 23.85
C PRO A 100 -29.89 34.37 23.68
N SER A 101 -30.17 33.76 24.83
CA SER A 101 -30.98 32.58 25.15
C SER A 101 -32.38 32.48 24.51
N SER A 102 -32.75 31.29 24.01
CA SER A 102 -34.10 30.71 24.15
C SER A 102 -34.13 29.18 23.93
N SER A 103 -34.81 28.50 24.86
CA SER A 103 -35.47 27.18 24.83
C SER A 103 -34.75 25.91 24.32
N SER A 104 -34.43 25.05 25.30
CA SER A 104 -34.75 23.61 25.46
C SER A 104 -35.06 22.70 24.25
N GLU A 105 -34.44 21.51 24.32
CA GLU A 105 -34.84 20.20 23.75
C GLU A 105 -34.53 19.88 22.28
N GLU A 106 -33.37 19.26 22.03
CA GLU A 106 -33.22 17.85 21.60
C GLU A 106 -31.73 17.60 21.28
N SER A 107 -31.06 16.86 22.16
CA SER A 107 -29.67 16.42 21.95
C SER A 107 -29.67 15.23 20.99
N SER A 108 -29.81 15.51 19.70
CA SER A 108 -29.32 14.61 18.66
C SER A 108 -27.81 14.81 18.52
N PRO A 109 -26.98 13.74 18.47
CA PRO A 109 -25.57 13.89 18.13
C PRO A 109 -25.50 14.33 16.66
N ARG A 110 -25.43 15.65 16.45
CA ARG A 110 -25.21 16.21 15.11
C ARG A 110 -23.82 15.77 14.68
N LEU A 111 -23.79 14.82 13.74
CA LEU A 111 -22.59 14.52 12.95
C LEU A 111 -21.99 15.86 12.48
N PRO A 112 -20.67 16.04 12.56
CA PRO A 112 -20.04 17.25 12.03
C PRO A 112 -20.49 17.46 10.58
N PRO A 113 -20.69 18.71 10.14
CA PRO A 113 -21.11 18.98 8.77
C PRO A 113 -20.15 18.26 7.83
N LEU A 114 -20.69 17.38 6.99
CA LEU A 114 -19.94 16.59 6.03
C LEU A 114 -19.12 17.57 5.18
N ARG A 115 -17.81 17.67 5.47
CA ARG A 115 -16.94 18.60 4.77
C ARG A 115 -17.03 18.24 3.29
N LYS A 116 -17.32 19.22 2.44
CA LYS A 116 -17.44 19.01 0.99
C LYS A 116 -16.19 18.26 0.54
N ALA A 117 -16.39 17.13 -0.16
CA ALA A 117 -15.27 16.39 -0.70
C ALA A 117 -14.44 17.34 -1.57
N PRO A 118 -13.11 17.39 -1.38
CA PRO A 118 -12.26 18.29 -2.13
C PRO A 118 -12.42 18.03 -3.63
N SER A 119 -12.39 19.10 -4.43
CA SER A 119 -12.49 18.95 -5.88
C SER A 119 -11.27 18.22 -6.45
N LEU A 120 -11.42 17.55 -7.59
CA LEU A 120 -10.29 16.89 -8.27
C LEU A 120 -9.15 17.90 -8.58
N SER A 121 -9.49 19.16 -8.78
CA SER A 121 -8.53 20.26 -8.97
C SER A 121 -7.75 20.54 -7.68
N GLU A 122 -8.39 20.58 -6.52
CA GLU A 122 -7.73 20.74 -5.22
C GLU A 122 -6.79 19.58 -4.92
N ILE A 123 -7.21 18.35 -5.23
CA ILE A 123 -6.36 17.15 -5.10
C ILE A 123 -5.14 17.25 -6.02
N ALA A 124 -5.35 17.61 -7.29
CA ALA A 124 -4.25 17.78 -8.24
C ALA A 124 -3.29 18.90 -7.80
N THR A 125 -3.84 20.00 -7.29
CA THR A 125 -3.06 21.13 -6.77
C THR A 125 -2.26 20.71 -5.54
N LEU A 126 -2.84 19.93 -4.63
CA LEU A 126 -2.13 19.41 -3.46
C LEU A 126 -0.98 18.47 -3.87
N LEU A 127 -1.23 17.55 -4.79
CA LEU A 127 -0.21 16.60 -5.26
C LEU A 127 0.94 17.29 -6.03
N THR A 128 0.67 18.44 -6.64
CA THR A 128 1.66 19.23 -7.40
C THR A 128 2.23 20.41 -6.62
N SER A 129 1.67 20.73 -5.44
CA SER A 129 2.00 21.91 -4.63
C SER A 129 3.46 21.97 -4.20
N SER A 130 4.08 20.82 -3.96
CA SER A 130 5.48 20.74 -3.57
C SER A 130 6.24 19.72 -4.39
N SER A 131 7.52 20.00 -4.60
CA SER A 131 8.44 19.08 -5.28
C SER A 131 8.54 17.73 -4.56
N THR A 132 8.32 17.68 -3.24
CA THR A 132 8.36 16.44 -2.47
C THR A 132 7.10 15.59 -2.70
N PHE A 133 5.92 16.19 -2.63
CA PHE A 133 4.65 15.50 -2.91
C PHE A 133 4.54 15.02 -4.35
N SER A 134 4.98 15.85 -5.30
CA SER A 134 5.01 15.49 -6.72
C SER A 134 5.94 14.30 -6.97
N ARG A 135 7.16 14.33 -6.39
CA ARG A 135 8.09 13.20 -6.49
C ARG A 135 7.53 11.95 -5.83
N ALA A 136 6.94 12.06 -4.64
CA ALA A 136 6.36 10.91 -3.95
C ALA A 136 5.18 10.29 -4.73
N THR A 137 4.40 11.12 -5.42
CA THR A 137 3.33 10.69 -6.35
C THR A 137 3.91 9.89 -7.51
N VAL A 138 4.96 10.40 -8.16
CA VAL A 138 5.66 9.69 -9.24
C VAL A 138 6.24 8.36 -8.75
N VAL A 139 6.91 8.35 -7.60
CA VAL A 139 7.44 7.11 -6.99
C VAL A 139 6.32 6.11 -6.74
N THR A 140 5.22 6.54 -6.11
CA THR A 140 4.05 5.68 -5.82
C THR A 140 3.45 5.10 -7.09
N PHE A 141 3.27 5.94 -8.11
CA PHE A 141 2.69 5.53 -9.38
C PHE A 141 3.55 4.49 -10.10
N PHE A 142 4.84 4.80 -10.32
CA PHE A 142 5.74 3.93 -11.08
C PHE A 142 6.09 2.65 -10.32
N HIS A 143 6.21 2.71 -8.99
CA HIS A 143 6.38 1.52 -8.18
C HIS A 143 5.14 0.61 -8.23
N GLY A 144 3.93 1.17 -8.07
CA GLY A 144 2.69 0.40 -8.18
C GLY A 144 2.49 -0.19 -9.58
N LEU A 145 2.82 0.58 -10.63
CA LEU A 145 2.75 0.15 -12.02
C LEU A 145 3.69 -1.04 -12.26
N GLY A 146 4.94 -0.94 -11.80
CA GLY A 146 5.96 -1.97 -11.92
C GLY A 146 5.67 -3.21 -11.08
N GLU A 147 5.31 -3.06 -9.81
CA GLU A 147 5.03 -4.19 -8.90
C GLU A 147 3.82 -5.00 -9.36
N THR A 148 2.70 -4.32 -9.69
CA THR A 148 1.52 -4.99 -10.25
C THR A 148 1.82 -5.61 -11.62
N GLY A 149 2.65 -4.95 -12.43
CA GLY A 149 3.05 -5.43 -13.75
C GLY A 149 3.87 -6.69 -13.67
N LEU A 150 4.80 -6.72 -12.72
CA LEU A 150 5.63 -7.86 -12.40
C LEU A 150 4.76 -9.04 -11.95
N LEU A 151 3.88 -8.87 -10.96
CA LEU A 151 3.02 -9.95 -10.46
C LEU A 151 2.13 -10.54 -11.56
N ASN A 152 1.48 -9.69 -12.35
CA ASN A 152 0.61 -10.12 -13.45
C ASN A 152 1.40 -10.89 -14.52
N THR A 153 2.55 -10.38 -14.92
CA THR A 153 3.39 -10.97 -15.98
C THR A 153 4.10 -12.24 -15.52
N LEU A 154 4.53 -12.28 -14.26
CA LEU A 154 5.33 -13.36 -13.69
C LEU A 154 4.64 -14.71 -13.82
N LEU A 155 3.33 -14.78 -13.55
CA LEU A 155 2.60 -16.04 -13.63
C LEU A 155 2.60 -16.61 -15.06
N TYR A 156 2.37 -15.76 -16.07
CA TYR A 156 2.41 -16.16 -17.49
C TYR A 156 3.82 -16.55 -17.92
N PHE A 157 4.83 -15.78 -17.53
CA PHE A 157 6.23 -16.07 -17.84
C PHE A 157 6.68 -17.42 -17.25
N LEU A 158 6.37 -17.69 -15.98
CA LEU A 158 6.70 -18.96 -15.34
C LEU A 158 5.98 -20.13 -16.00
N LYS A 159 4.77 -19.92 -16.55
CA LYS A 159 4.06 -20.94 -17.33
C LYS A 159 4.80 -21.25 -18.61
N ALA A 160 5.14 -20.22 -19.37
CA ALA A 160 5.68 -20.34 -20.72
C ALA A 160 7.17 -20.73 -20.76
N LYS A 161 7.93 -20.46 -19.69
CA LYS A 161 9.35 -20.80 -19.60
C LYS A 161 9.63 -22.09 -18.84
N PHE A 162 8.93 -22.32 -17.73
CA PHE A 162 9.24 -23.42 -16.80
C PHE A 162 8.07 -24.39 -16.62
N HIS A 163 6.96 -24.22 -17.35
CA HIS A 163 5.77 -25.08 -17.28
C HIS A 163 5.20 -25.23 -15.86
N TYR A 164 5.26 -24.16 -15.06
CA TYR A 164 4.86 -24.21 -13.65
C TYR A 164 3.47 -24.85 -13.46
N SER A 165 3.41 -25.77 -12.49
CA SER A 165 2.17 -26.40 -12.04
C SER A 165 1.44 -25.50 -11.04
N LYS A 166 0.14 -25.78 -10.80
CA LYS A 166 -0.66 -25.08 -9.77
C LYS A 166 0.03 -25.06 -8.40
N ASN A 167 0.66 -26.17 -8.02
CA ASN A 167 1.36 -26.30 -6.74
C ASN A 167 2.62 -25.41 -6.68
N GLN A 168 3.37 -25.29 -7.78
CA GLN A 168 4.55 -24.43 -7.84
C GLN A 168 4.16 -22.94 -7.76
N TYR A 169 3.07 -22.53 -8.42
CA TYR A 169 2.52 -21.18 -8.24
C TYR A 169 2.13 -20.91 -6.80
N ALA A 170 1.36 -21.82 -6.20
CA ALA A 170 0.89 -21.67 -4.84
C ALA A 170 2.06 -21.65 -3.84
N ASN A 171 3.12 -22.42 -4.06
CA ASN A 171 4.33 -22.40 -3.23
C ASN A 171 5.09 -21.09 -3.38
N LEU A 172 5.25 -20.58 -4.60
CA LEU A 172 5.93 -19.31 -4.84
C LEU A 172 5.18 -18.14 -4.18
N LEU A 173 3.86 -18.05 -4.37
CA LEU A 173 3.02 -17.01 -3.74
C LEU A 173 3.04 -17.10 -2.22
N LEU A 174 3.05 -18.32 -1.66
CA LEU A 174 3.14 -18.54 -0.22
C LEU A 174 4.50 -18.10 0.33
N ILE A 175 5.61 -18.39 -0.38
CA ILE A 175 6.94 -17.89 -0.02
C ILE A 175 6.93 -16.36 -0.04
N MET A 176 6.48 -15.73 -1.13
CA MET A 176 6.40 -14.27 -1.22
C MET A 176 5.58 -13.66 -0.09
N GLY A 177 4.43 -14.25 0.25
CA GLY A 177 3.57 -13.79 1.34
C GLY A 177 4.21 -13.95 2.72
N ILE A 178 4.83 -15.10 3.03
CA ILE A 178 5.51 -15.34 4.31
C ILE A 178 6.69 -14.36 4.45
N THR A 179 7.50 -14.25 3.40
CA THR A 179 8.66 -13.37 3.36
C THR A 179 8.26 -11.91 3.49
N GLY A 180 7.19 -11.48 2.81
CA GLY A 180 6.63 -10.12 2.94
C GLY A 180 6.07 -9.85 4.33
N SER A 181 5.32 -10.78 4.90
CA SER A 181 4.77 -10.66 6.26
C SER A 181 5.89 -10.56 7.30
N PHE A 182 6.88 -11.44 7.22
CA PHE A 182 8.05 -11.41 8.10
C PHE A 182 8.81 -10.09 7.96
N SER A 183 9.00 -9.62 6.73
CA SER A 183 9.70 -8.37 6.51
C SER A 183 8.97 -7.18 7.15
N GLN A 184 7.68 -7.07 6.90
CA GLN A 184 6.87 -5.95 7.36
C GLN A 184 6.65 -5.98 8.88
N LEU A 185 6.56 -7.16 9.50
CA LEU A 185 6.35 -7.34 10.95
C LEU A 185 7.65 -7.27 11.77
N ALA A 186 8.77 -7.79 11.25
CA ALA A 186 10.02 -7.92 12.01
C ALA A 186 11.16 -7.06 11.45
N VAL A 187 11.36 -7.07 10.13
CA VAL A 187 12.49 -6.36 9.50
C VAL A 187 12.26 -4.84 9.49
N MET A 188 11.04 -4.39 9.18
CA MET A 188 10.69 -2.97 9.12
C MET A 188 10.90 -2.27 10.48
N PRO A 189 10.35 -2.76 11.61
CA PRO A 189 10.56 -2.11 12.91
C PRO A 189 12.03 -2.13 13.37
N LEU A 190 12.83 -3.09 12.90
CA LEU A 190 14.25 -3.19 13.22
C LEU A 190 15.12 -2.22 12.39
N LEU A 191 14.82 -2.05 11.10
CA LEU A 191 15.64 -1.27 10.17
C LEU A 191 15.30 0.21 10.15
N VAL A 192 14.04 0.59 10.34
CA VAL A 192 13.59 1.99 10.32
C VAL A 192 14.37 2.87 11.33
N PRO A 193 14.54 2.48 12.60
CA PRO A 193 15.30 3.30 13.57
C PRO A 193 16.78 3.42 13.24
N LYS A 194 17.36 2.42 12.55
CA LYS A 194 18.80 2.35 12.25
C LYS A 194 19.18 3.13 10.98
N LEU A 195 18.36 3.03 9.93
CA LEU A 195 18.67 3.56 8.60
C LEU A 195 17.88 4.83 8.27
N GLY A 196 16.75 5.05 8.93
CA GLY A 196 15.78 6.08 8.55
C GLY A 196 14.97 5.68 7.31
N GLU A 197 13.79 6.27 7.18
CA GLU A 197 12.78 5.85 6.19
C GLU A 197 13.22 6.11 4.75
N GLN A 198 13.93 7.21 4.50
CA GLN A 198 14.34 7.57 3.14
C GLN A 198 15.46 6.67 2.61
N LYS A 199 16.48 6.36 3.44
CA LYS A 199 17.53 5.41 3.03
C LYS A 199 16.93 4.02 2.85
N LEU A 200 16.03 3.63 3.76
CA LEU A 200 15.33 2.36 3.66
C LEU A 200 14.44 2.27 2.40
N LEU A 201 13.78 3.36 2.01
CA LEU A 201 13.03 3.46 0.75
C LEU A 201 13.94 3.21 -0.47
N ILE A 202 15.10 3.84 -0.52
CA ILE A 202 16.05 3.67 -1.62
C ILE A 202 16.54 2.21 -1.67
N ILE A 203 16.92 1.63 -0.52
CA ILE A 203 17.34 0.22 -0.43
C ILE A 203 16.22 -0.72 -0.90
N ALA A 204 14.99 -0.47 -0.47
CA ALA A 204 13.82 -1.25 -0.84
C ALA A 204 13.52 -1.16 -2.35
N LEU A 205 13.65 0.03 -2.95
CA LEU A 205 13.49 0.25 -4.40
C LEU A 205 14.62 -0.41 -5.21
N ILE A 206 15.87 -0.39 -4.72
CA ILE A 206 16.97 -1.14 -5.33
C ILE A 206 16.68 -2.64 -5.32
N ALA A 207 16.23 -3.19 -4.19
CA ALA A 207 15.85 -4.58 -4.08
C ALA A 207 14.66 -4.94 -5.00
N SER A 208 13.71 -4.01 -5.15
CA SER A 208 12.57 -4.15 -6.06
C SER A 208 13.01 -4.21 -7.52
N CYS A 209 13.89 -3.29 -7.95
CA CYS A 209 14.50 -3.35 -9.28
C CYS A 209 15.27 -4.66 -9.48
N GLY A 210 16.11 -5.03 -8.49
CA GLY A 210 16.94 -6.23 -8.54
C GLY A 210 16.11 -7.50 -8.71
N HIS A 211 15.02 -7.67 -7.96
CA HIS A 211 14.17 -8.86 -8.12
C HIS A 211 13.46 -8.87 -9.47
N ALA A 212 13.07 -7.71 -10.01
CA ALA A 212 12.32 -7.63 -11.26
C ALA A 212 13.19 -8.03 -12.45
N PHE A 213 14.44 -7.54 -12.47
CA PHE A 213 15.43 -7.95 -13.44
C PHE A 213 15.88 -9.40 -13.24
N LEU A 214 15.97 -9.89 -12.00
CA LEU A 214 16.31 -11.29 -11.75
C LEU A 214 15.23 -12.25 -12.29
N TYR A 215 13.95 -11.88 -12.16
CA TYR A 215 12.85 -12.62 -12.80
C TYR A 215 12.93 -12.59 -14.33
N SER A 216 13.26 -11.44 -14.94
CA SER A 216 13.30 -11.30 -16.40
C SER A 216 14.38 -12.18 -17.05
N ILE A 217 15.52 -12.36 -16.38
CA ILE A 217 16.64 -13.18 -16.87
C ILE A 217 16.64 -14.62 -16.34
N ALA A 218 15.63 -15.03 -15.56
CA ALA A 218 15.62 -16.31 -14.86
C ALA A 218 15.98 -17.48 -15.80
N TRP A 219 17.15 -18.09 -15.59
CA TRP A 219 17.68 -19.14 -16.48
C TRP A 219 17.31 -20.56 -16.01
N SER A 220 16.91 -20.71 -14.75
CA SER A 220 16.57 -21.99 -14.13
C SER A 220 15.35 -21.84 -13.21
N SER A 221 14.64 -22.94 -12.98
CA SER A 221 13.40 -22.98 -12.18
C SER A 221 13.59 -22.62 -10.71
N TRP A 222 14.81 -22.64 -10.18
CA TRP A 222 15.09 -22.22 -8.80
C TRP A 222 15.23 -20.68 -8.68
N VAL A 223 15.59 -19.98 -9.77
CA VAL A 223 15.85 -18.54 -9.78
C VAL A 223 14.62 -17.72 -9.37
N PRO A 224 13.38 -18.05 -9.81
CA PRO A 224 12.18 -17.38 -9.32
C PRO A 224 12.02 -17.43 -7.78
N TYR A 225 12.42 -18.54 -7.14
CA TYR A 225 12.37 -18.65 -5.68
C TYR A 225 13.46 -17.81 -5.01
N LEU A 226 14.65 -17.70 -5.62
CA LEU A 226 15.68 -16.76 -5.16
C LEU A 226 15.21 -15.31 -5.30
N ALA A 227 14.60 -14.94 -6.44
CA ALA A 227 14.05 -13.60 -6.64
C ALA A 227 12.92 -13.29 -5.65
N ALA A 228 12.10 -14.29 -5.30
CA ALA A 228 11.11 -14.16 -4.23
C ALA A 228 11.73 -13.88 -2.85
N SER A 229 12.99 -14.29 -2.58
CA SER A 229 13.66 -13.93 -1.33
C SER A 229 14.01 -12.43 -1.26
N CYS A 230 14.27 -11.77 -2.40
CA CYS A 230 14.51 -10.33 -2.46
C CYS A 230 13.26 -9.51 -2.09
N VAL A 231 12.08 -10.14 -2.05
CA VAL A 231 10.82 -9.55 -1.58
C VAL A 231 10.91 -9.10 -0.12
N VAL A 232 11.84 -9.67 0.68
CA VAL A 232 12.12 -9.18 2.04
C VAL A 232 12.33 -7.67 1.99
N LEU A 233 13.18 -7.14 1.13
CA LEU A 233 13.47 -5.71 1.15
C LEU A 233 12.47 -4.90 0.32
N SER A 234 11.98 -5.43 -0.80
CA SER A 234 11.10 -4.65 -1.70
C SER A 234 9.73 -4.33 -1.08
N THR A 235 9.21 -5.20 -0.21
CA THR A 235 7.90 -5.00 0.44
C THR A 235 7.87 -3.82 1.43
N LEU A 236 9.04 -3.26 1.75
CA LEU A 236 9.19 -2.09 2.61
C LEU A 236 8.95 -0.76 1.89
N VAL A 237 8.85 -0.75 0.54
CA VAL A 237 8.64 0.48 -0.23
C VAL A 237 7.34 1.18 0.17
N ASN A 238 6.21 0.47 0.16
CA ASN A 238 4.89 1.02 0.49
C ASN A 238 4.82 1.65 1.90
N PRO A 239 5.22 0.98 3.00
CA PRO A 239 5.20 1.59 4.32
C PRO A 239 6.17 2.78 4.46
N CYS A 240 7.33 2.74 3.79
CA CYS A 240 8.26 3.87 3.76
C CYS A 240 7.67 5.10 3.07
N ILE A 241 7.11 4.95 1.87
CA ILE A 241 6.48 6.06 1.12
C ILE A 241 5.35 6.69 1.93
N ARG A 242 4.46 5.86 2.50
CA ARG A 242 3.32 6.33 3.29
C ARG A 242 3.78 7.07 4.54
N SER A 243 4.83 6.61 5.20
CA SER A 243 5.40 7.30 6.36
C SER A 243 6.04 8.64 5.99
N ILE A 244 6.89 8.67 4.97
CA ILE A 244 7.56 9.90 4.51
C ILE A 244 6.54 10.97 4.15
N ILE A 245 5.49 10.58 3.43
CA ILE A 245 4.43 11.51 3.04
C ILE A 245 3.61 11.94 4.28
N SER A 246 3.28 11.04 5.19
CA SER A 246 2.52 11.38 6.40
C SER A 246 3.21 12.44 7.27
N LYS A 247 4.54 12.52 7.27
CA LYS A 247 5.29 13.52 8.04
C LYS A 247 5.35 14.90 7.40
N LYS A 248 4.82 15.03 6.17
CA LYS A 248 4.85 16.29 5.41
C LYS A 248 3.52 17.04 5.45
N VAL A 249 2.52 16.50 6.15
CA VAL A 249 1.16 17.04 6.23
C VAL A 249 0.68 17.06 7.68
N GLY A 250 -0.23 17.99 7.97
CA GLY A 250 -0.84 18.10 9.31
C GLY A 250 -1.76 16.92 9.63
N PRO A 251 -2.12 16.73 10.92
CA PRO A 251 -3.03 15.65 11.34
C PRO A 251 -4.40 15.73 10.65
N PHE A 252 -4.91 16.93 10.38
CA PHE A 252 -6.20 17.12 9.72
C PHE A 252 -6.19 16.80 8.21
N GLU A 253 -5.02 16.55 7.62
CA GLU A 253 -4.84 16.31 6.18
C GLU A 253 -4.44 14.86 5.86
N GLN A 254 -4.17 14.02 6.88
CA GLN A 254 -3.70 12.64 6.70
C GLN A 254 -4.68 11.79 5.88
N GLY A 255 -5.97 11.87 6.20
CA GLY A 255 -7.01 11.12 5.48
C GLY A 255 -7.06 11.45 3.99
N MET A 256 -6.99 12.73 3.65
CA MET A 256 -6.97 13.18 2.26
C MET A 256 -5.71 12.68 1.55
N VAL A 257 -4.55 12.81 2.18
CA VAL A 257 -3.25 12.45 1.58
C VAL A 257 -3.09 10.94 1.40
N GLN A 258 -3.45 10.14 2.40
CA GLN A 258 -3.46 8.67 2.27
C GLN A 258 -4.48 8.20 1.25
N GLY A 259 -5.63 8.88 1.14
CA GLY A 259 -6.60 8.68 0.07
C GLY A 259 -6.01 8.95 -1.30
N CYS A 260 -5.29 10.06 -1.47
CA CYS A 260 -4.65 10.41 -2.75
C CYS A 260 -3.58 9.39 -3.14
N ILE A 261 -2.68 8.99 -2.23
CA ILE A 261 -1.67 7.95 -2.47
C ILE A 261 -2.33 6.66 -2.91
N THR A 262 -3.37 6.23 -2.20
CA THR A 262 -4.11 4.99 -2.51
C THR A 262 -4.82 5.09 -3.86
N GLY A 263 -5.36 6.26 -4.21
CA GLY A 263 -5.92 6.55 -5.53
C GLY A 263 -4.87 6.44 -6.64
N ILE A 264 -3.69 7.03 -6.44
CA ILE A 264 -2.56 6.94 -7.39
C ILE A 264 -2.14 5.48 -7.60
N SER A 265 -1.98 4.70 -6.51
CA SER A 265 -1.70 3.26 -6.60
C SER A 265 -2.81 2.51 -7.34
N SER A 266 -4.08 2.88 -7.12
CA SER A 266 -5.22 2.24 -7.80
C SER A 266 -5.20 2.52 -9.31
N ILE A 267 -4.90 3.75 -9.72
CA ILE A 267 -4.74 4.09 -11.14
C ILE A 267 -3.58 3.29 -11.75
N ALA A 268 -2.44 3.22 -11.06
CA ALA A 268 -1.30 2.41 -11.51
C ALA A 268 -1.68 0.93 -11.66
N ASN A 269 -2.46 0.38 -10.72
CA ASN A 269 -2.94 -1.01 -10.76
C ASN A 269 -3.93 -1.29 -11.90
N VAL A 270 -4.69 -0.30 -12.34
CA VAL A 270 -5.58 -0.41 -13.51
C VAL A 270 -4.79 -0.33 -14.81
N ILE A 271 -3.84 0.60 -14.90
CA ILE A 271 -3.02 0.81 -16.10
C ILE A 271 -2.06 -0.37 -16.31
N SER A 272 -1.51 -0.92 -15.23
CA SER A 272 -0.52 -1.98 -15.27
C SER A 272 -0.92 -3.20 -16.14
N PRO A 273 -2.04 -3.90 -15.91
CA PRO A 273 -2.46 -5.01 -16.76
C PRO A 273 -2.77 -4.59 -18.20
N LEU A 274 -3.24 -3.35 -18.44
CA LEU A 274 -3.49 -2.85 -19.79
C LEU A 274 -2.20 -2.69 -20.61
N VAL A 275 -1.09 -2.38 -19.95
CA VAL A 275 0.23 -2.26 -20.58
C VAL A 275 0.94 -3.61 -20.66
N PHE A 276 1.04 -4.32 -19.54
CA PHE A 276 1.89 -5.50 -19.42
C PHE A 276 1.25 -6.77 -19.97
N THR A 277 -0.08 -6.92 -19.96
CA THR A 277 -0.74 -8.12 -20.53
C THR A 277 -0.51 -8.25 -22.04
N PRO A 278 -0.82 -7.24 -22.88
CA PRO A 278 -0.57 -7.35 -24.33
C PRO A 278 0.91 -7.44 -24.64
N LEU A 279 1.77 -6.73 -23.88
CA LEU A 279 3.22 -6.83 -24.03
C LEU A 279 3.72 -8.26 -23.76
N THR A 280 3.21 -8.89 -22.71
CA THR A 280 3.53 -10.29 -22.37
C THR A 280 3.02 -11.24 -23.44
N ALA A 281 1.79 -11.05 -23.93
CA ALA A 281 1.23 -11.87 -25.00
C ALA A 281 2.07 -11.77 -26.28
N TRP A 282 2.53 -10.57 -26.63
CA TRP A 282 3.43 -10.35 -27.75
C TRP A 282 4.78 -11.03 -27.53
N CYS A 283 5.43 -10.83 -26.39
CA CYS A 283 6.73 -11.45 -26.05
C CYS A 283 6.70 -12.99 -25.95
N LEU A 284 5.53 -13.58 -25.74
CA LEU A 284 5.35 -15.03 -25.67
C LEU A 284 4.83 -15.63 -26.98
N SER A 285 4.49 -14.80 -27.97
CA SER A 285 4.03 -15.28 -29.28
C SER A 285 5.18 -15.91 -30.08
N GLU A 286 4.85 -16.87 -30.95
CA GLU A 286 5.83 -17.55 -31.82
C GLU A 286 6.47 -16.61 -32.86
N ALA A 287 5.91 -15.41 -33.04
CA ALA A 287 6.28 -14.45 -34.09
C ALA A 287 7.37 -13.44 -33.70
N THR A 288 7.96 -13.53 -32.49
CA THR A 288 8.92 -12.50 -32.06
C THR A 288 10.35 -12.74 -32.55
N PRO A 289 11.03 -11.71 -33.11
CA PRO A 289 12.43 -11.80 -33.51
C PRO A 289 13.42 -11.85 -32.32
N PHE A 290 12.97 -11.58 -31.09
CA PHE A 290 13.82 -11.57 -29.89
C PHE A 290 13.48 -12.71 -28.93
N TYR A 291 14.46 -13.56 -28.60
CA TYR A 291 14.33 -14.69 -27.68
C TYR A 291 14.33 -14.26 -26.19
N LEU A 292 13.67 -13.16 -25.83
CA LEU A 292 13.61 -12.70 -24.43
C LEU A 292 12.18 -12.80 -23.88
N LYS A 293 11.76 -14.02 -23.54
CA LYS A 293 10.45 -14.30 -22.91
C LYS A 293 10.17 -13.44 -21.66
N GLY A 294 11.22 -12.99 -20.97
CA GLY A 294 11.14 -12.14 -19.78
C GLY A 294 11.13 -10.64 -20.03
N PHE A 295 11.06 -10.17 -21.28
CA PHE A 295 11.14 -8.74 -21.61
C PHE A 295 10.07 -7.90 -20.90
N SER A 296 8.82 -8.37 -20.83
CA SER A 296 7.75 -7.68 -20.11
C SER A 296 8.07 -7.50 -18.60
N LEU A 297 8.72 -8.48 -17.96
CA LEU A 297 9.22 -8.36 -16.57
C LEU A 297 10.34 -7.32 -16.47
N ALA A 298 11.21 -7.23 -17.47
CA ALA A 298 12.24 -6.20 -17.53
C ALA A 298 11.62 -4.80 -17.66
N CYS A 299 10.57 -4.63 -18.46
CA CYS A 299 9.80 -3.38 -18.55
C CYS A 299 9.18 -2.99 -17.19
N ALA A 300 8.67 -3.95 -16.42
CA ALA A 300 8.20 -3.71 -15.06
C ALA A 300 9.36 -3.28 -14.11
N GLY A 301 10.54 -3.88 -14.29
CA GLY A 301 11.78 -3.45 -13.64
C GLY A 301 12.17 -2.01 -13.99
N PHE A 302 12.08 -1.62 -15.27
CA PHE A 302 12.33 -0.25 -15.71
C PHE A 302 11.32 0.76 -15.15
N ALA A 303 10.04 0.41 -15.04
CA ALA A 303 9.06 1.25 -14.34
C ALA A 303 9.49 1.48 -12.88
N THR A 304 9.92 0.43 -12.19
CA THR A 304 10.43 0.54 -10.81
C THR A 304 11.74 1.34 -10.73
N LEU A 305 12.58 1.28 -11.77
CA LEU A 305 13.81 2.07 -11.86
C LEU A 305 13.52 3.57 -11.95
N VAL A 306 12.44 3.98 -12.63
CA VAL A 306 11.98 5.38 -12.63
C VAL A 306 11.58 5.82 -11.22
N ALA A 307 10.91 4.95 -10.46
CA ALA A 307 10.59 5.21 -9.06
C ALA A 307 11.87 5.34 -8.21
N LEU A 308 12.87 4.48 -8.41
CA LEU A 308 14.17 4.58 -7.74
C LEU A 308 14.89 5.91 -8.05
N ALA A 309 15.03 6.27 -9.33
CA ALA A 309 15.69 7.50 -9.75
C ALA A 309 15.00 8.75 -9.16
N THR A 310 13.67 8.75 -9.16
CA THR A 310 12.88 9.84 -8.58
C THR A 310 13.02 9.89 -7.05
N SER A 311 13.06 8.73 -6.39
CA SER A 311 13.23 8.65 -4.93
C SER A 311 14.59 9.16 -4.46
N ILE A 312 15.67 8.95 -5.22
CA ILE A 312 17.00 9.50 -4.88
C ILE A 312 16.97 11.03 -4.89
N SER A 313 16.16 11.61 -5.78
CA SER A 313 16.00 13.05 -5.89
C SER A 313 15.14 13.65 -4.77
N MET A 314 14.34 12.86 -4.04
CA MET A 314 13.59 13.35 -2.88
C MET A 314 14.59 13.82 -1.82
N ARG A 315 14.52 15.09 -1.40
CA ARG A 315 15.41 15.59 -0.34
C ARG A 315 14.97 14.98 1.00
N PRO A 316 15.92 14.67 1.91
CA PRO A 316 15.58 14.35 3.28
C PRO A 316 14.72 15.44 3.90
N ALA A 317 13.67 15.04 4.60
CA ALA A 317 13.07 15.93 5.57
C ALA A 317 14.16 16.25 6.60
N GLU A 318 14.69 17.47 6.60
CA GLU A 318 15.46 17.94 7.74
C GLU A 318 14.55 17.80 8.96
N VAL A 319 15.01 17.00 9.93
CA VAL A 319 14.39 16.89 11.24
C VAL A 319 14.57 18.27 11.87
N GLN A 320 13.50 19.06 11.91
CA GLN A 320 13.51 20.34 12.58
C GLN A 320 13.73 20.04 14.07
N PRO A 321 14.84 20.48 14.68
CA PRO A 321 15.12 20.16 16.08
C PRO A 321 14.01 20.76 16.94
N ASP A 322 13.51 19.98 17.90
CA ASP A 322 12.48 20.39 18.86
C ASP A 322 12.74 21.81 19.35
N ARG A 323 11.83 22.72 19.00
CA ARG A 323 11.84 24.08 19.52
C ARG A 323 11.41 23.97 20.99
N LYS A 324 12.42 23.91 21.88
CA LYS A 324 12.25 24.05 23.34
C LYS A 324 11.54 25.36 23.68
#